data_AF-A0A5J5FEW1-F1
#
_entry.id   AF-A0A5J5FEW1-F1
#
_cell.length_a   1.000
_cell.length_b   1.000
_cell.length_c   1.000
_cell.angle_alpha   90.00
_cell.angle_beta   90.00
_cell.angle_gamma   90.00
#
_symmetry.space_group_name_H-M   'P 1'
#
loop_
_entity.id
_entity.type
_entity.pdbx_description
1 polymer ?
#
loop_
_entity_poly.entity_id
_entity_poly.type
_entity_poly.pdbx_seq_one_letter_code
_entity_poly.pdbx_strand_id
1 'polypeptide(L)'
;MSSYIIKNGTILQDDQEVGRIAINRNGMRTAEVQISGVSDVRIVRAGSGRFEIYEHGNLVGYERRGLILDYYSNTFKVDPRELNGFVSGIANSISVYNNGITVGTITRSDGSLRIDANSDDTVMIIYGAFLQAYTRPIPVAAGRRGIQGRYLLASLALLIGGLGIFDYMSVYSKYPYYYGLVIFLVLVAASVYIRVLGRKAYLRSQNRESEQQ
;
A
#
# COMPACT_ATOMS: atom_id res chain seq x y z
N MET A 1 1.94 -1.99 28.60
CA MET A 1 1.82 -2.18 27.14
C MET A 1 0.37 -1.92 26.81
N SER A 2 0.12 -0.82 26.13
CA SER A 2 -1.22 -0.31 25.84
C SER A 2 -1.68 -0.92 24.51
N SER A 3 -2.95 -1.32 24.42
CA SER A 3 -3.53 -1.87 23.19
C SER A 3 -4.74 -1.05 22.79
N TYR A 4 -4.73 -0.53 21.57
CA TYR A 4 -5.83 0.26 21.01
C TYR A 4 -6.37 -0.39 19.73
N ILE A 5 -7.64 -0.19 19.45
CA ILE A 5 -8.28 -0.58 18.19
C ILE A 5 -8.83 0.68 17.52
N ILE A 6 -8.31 1.01 16.34
CA ILE A 6 -8.86 2.06 15.48
C ILE A 6 -9.83 1.43 14.49
N LYS A 7 -11.11 1.82 14.58
CA LYS A 7 -12.16 1.36 13.68
C LYS A 7 -13.03 2.53 13.24
N ASN A 8 -13.10 2.79 11.94
CA ASN A 8 -13.90 3.88 11.35
C ASN A 8 -13.65 5.27 11.97
N GLY A 9 -12.44 5.51 12.46
CA GLY A 9 -12.05 6.77 13.11
C GLY A 9 -12.30 6.78 14.61
N THR A 10 -12.95 5.78 15.20
CA THR A 10 -13.03 5.63 16.65
C THR A 10 -11.80 4.91 17.17
N ILE A 11 -11.25 5.38 18.30
CA ILE A 11 -10.17 4.74 19.05
C ILE A 11 -10.80 4.04 20.25
N LEU A 12 -10.65 2.72 20.30
CA LEU A 12 -11.15 1.86 21.35
C LEU A 12 -10.00 1.33 22.21
N GLN A 13 -10.20 1.25 23.51
CA GLN A 13 -9.33 0.55 24.46
C GLN A 13 -10.23 -0.31 25.34
N ASP A 14 -9.96 -1.61 25.41
CA ASP A 14 -10.78 -2.58 26.17
C ASP A 14 -12.30 -2.47 25.85
N ASP A 15 -12.61 -2.36 24.55
CA ASP A 15 -13.96 -2.16 23.99
C ASP A 15 -14.67 -0.84 24.37
N GLN A 16 -13.98 0.10 25.04
CA GLN A 16 -14.50 1.43 25.35
C GLN A 16 -13.94 2.50 24.40
N GLU A 17 -14.79 3.44 23.96
CA GLU A 17 -14.37 4.61 23.18
C GLU A 17 -13.56 5.55 24.07
N VAL A 18 -12.28 5.68 23.74
CA VAL A 18 -11.33 6.56 24.44
C VAL A 18 -10.92 7.75 23.60
N GLY A 19 -11.24 7.75 22.31
CA GLY A 19 -10.94 8.86 21.42
C GLY A 19 -11.47 8.72 20.01
N ARG A 20 -11.21 9.73 19.19
CA ARG A 20 -11.65 9.79 17.80
C ARG A 20 -10.61 10.46 16.91
N ILE A 21 -10.58 10.03 15.66
CA ILE A 21 -9.77 10.53 14.57
C ILE A 21 -10.72 11.07 13.51
N ALA A 22 -10.67 12.38 13.31
CA ALA A 22 -11.38 13.08 12.25
C ALA A 22 -10.41 13.46 11.14
N ILE A 23 -10.74 13.12 9.90
CA ILE A 23 -9.91 13.43 8.73
C ILE A 23 -10.64 14.49 7.90
N ASN A 24 -10.08 15.69 7.85
CA ASN A 24 -10.57 16.76 7.00
C ASN A 24 -9.84 16.74 5.64
N ARG A 25 -10.60 16.74 4.55
CA ARG A 25 -10.09 16.61 3.19
C ARG A 25 -10.38 17.89 2.41
N ASN A 26 -9.37 18.38 1.70
CA ASN A 26 -9.54 19.42 0.69
C ASN A 26 -9.45 18.76 -0.70
N GLY A 27 -10.62 18.56 -1.31
CA GLY A 27 -10.74 17.73 -2.52
C GLY A 27 -10.33 16.28 -2.27
N MET A 28 -9.42 15.75 -3.09
CA MET A 28 -8.91 14.38 -2.96
C MET A 28 -7.77 14.20 -1.97
N ARG A 29 -7.27 15.29 -1.34
CA ARG A 29 -6.12 15.25 -0.45
C ARG A 29 -6.55 15.44 1.00
N THR A 30 -5.96 14.67 1.91
CA THR A 30 -6.03 14.95 3.35
C THR A 30 -5.40 16.31 3.61
N ALA A 31 -6.20 17.26 4.11
CA ALA A 31 -5.73 18.59 4.50
C ALA A 31 -5.30 18.59 5.96
N GLU A 32 -6.08 17.91 6.80
CA GLU A 32 -5.88 17.88 8.24
C GLU A 32 -6.39 16.57 8.84
N VAL A 33 -5.74 16.11 9.89
CA VAL A 33 -6.17 14.99 10.73
C VAL A 33 -6.19 15.48 12.17
N GLN A 34 -7.33 15.33 12.83
CA GLN A 34 -7.51 15.68 14.23
C GLN A 34 -7.74 14.42 15.04
N ILE A 35 -7.00 14.27 16.14
CA ILE A 35 -7.09 13.19 17.10
C ILE A 35 -7.54 13.83 18.40
N SER A 36 -8.60 13.30 19.01
CA SER A 36 -9.17 13.79 20.25
C SER A 36 -9.48 12.64 21.23
N GLY A 37 -9.55 12.95 22.53
CA GLY A 37 -9.79 11.97 23.59
C GLY A 37 -8.48 11.55 24.25
N VAL A 38 -7.90 10.42 23.82
CA VAL A 38 -6.63 9.88 24.35
C VAL A 38 -5.49 10.87 24.23
N SER A 39 -5.46 11.64 23.15
CA SER A 39 -4.51 12.72 22.90
C SER A 39 -5.21 13.83 22.13
N ASP A 40 -4.80 15.09 22.36
CA ASP A 40 -5.27 16.24 21.59
C ASP A 40 -4.19 16.64 20.58
N VAL A 41 -4.23 15.98 19.43
CA VAL A 41 -3.25 16.13 18.36
C VAL A 41 -3.93 16.61 17.08
N ARG A 42 -3.37 17.66 16.48
CA ARG A 42 -3.83 18.22 15.21
C ARG A 42 -2.69 18.17 14.21
N ILE A 43 -2.91 17.48 13.10
CA ILE A 43 -1.92 17.24 12.07
C ILE A 43 -2.36 18.00 10.81
N VAL A 44 -1.60 19.01 10.40
CA VAL A 44 -1.98 19.92 9.32
C VAL A 44 -1.00 19.79 8.15
N ARG A 45 -1.51 19.74 6.92
CA ARG A 45 -0.65 19.71 5.74
C ARG A 45 0.06 21.05 5.57
N ALA A 46 1.39 21.04 5.64
CA ALA A 46 2.23 22.23 5.47
C ALA A 46 2.74 22.45 4.03
N GLY A 47 2.54 21.47 3.13
CA GLY A 47 2.99 21.58 1.73
C GLY A 47 2.95 20.27 0.94
N SER A 48 3.78 20.17 -0.11
CA SER A 48 3.87 18.99 -0.99
C SER A 48 4.57 17.81 -0.30
N GLY A 49 3.83 17.12 0.59
CA GLY A 49 4.26 15.85 1.19
C GLY A 49 4.88 15.96 2.58
N ARG A 50 4.52 17.00 3.34
CA ARG A 50 4.85 17.16 4.76
C ARG A 50 3.59 17.51 5.54
N PHE A 51 3.49 16.97 6.75
CA PHE A 51 2.51 17.43 7.74
C PHE A 51 3.23 18.01 8.95
N GLU A 52 2.65 19.06 9.51
CA GLU A 52 2.99 19.61 10.81
C GLU A 52 2.12 18.97 11.87
N ILE A 53 2.72 18.64 13.01
CA ILE A 53 2.05 17.97 14.12
C ILE A 53 1.99 18.97 15.27
N TYR A 54 0.78 19.31 15.65
CA TYR A 54 0.48 20.17 16.77
C TYR A 54 -0.11 19.34 17.91
N GLU A 55 0.35 19.55 19.13
CA GLU A 55 -0.23 18.95 20.33
C GLU A 55 -0.61 20.07 21.29
N HIS A 56 -1.87 20.08 21.75
CA HIS A 56 -2.44 21.19 22.54
C HIS A 56 -2.23 22.58 21.88
N GLY A 57 -2.25 22.63 20.55
CA GLY A 57 -2.04 23.84 19.76
C GLY A 57 -0.57 24.24 19.51
N ASN A 58 0.40 23.59 20.13
CA ASN A 58 1.83 23.88 19.94
C ASN A 58 2.45 22.99 18.87
N LEU A 59 3.32 23.54 18.03
CA LEU A 59 4.05 22.75 17.04
C LEU A 59 5.09 21.87 17.74
N VAL A 60 4.90 20.55 17.70
CA VAL A 60 5.74 19.56 18.40
C VAL A 60 6.55 18.68 17.46
N GLY A 61 6.20 18.68 16.18
CA GLY A 61 6.82 17.76 15.24
C GLY A 61 6.34 17.87 13.81
N TYR A 62 6.83 16.96 12.98
CA TYR A 62 6.50 16.87 11.56
C TYR A 62 6.46 15.43 11.09
N GLU A 63 5.56 15.15 10.15
CA GLU A 63 5.64 13.97 9.29
C GLU A 63 6.36 14.33 7.99
N ARG A 64 7.26 13.45 7.57
CA ARG A 64 7.96 13.49 6.28
C ARG A 64 7.65 12.23 5.47
N ARG A 65 7.75 12.37 4.15
CA ARG A 65 7.55 11.29 3.18
C ARG A 65 8.19 9.97 3.63
N GLY A 66 7.40 8.90 3.53
CA GLY A 66 7.79 7.57 4.00
C GLY A 66 7.31 7.28 5.43
N LEU A 67 6.40 8.11 5.97
CA LEU A 67 5.84 7.96 7.30
C LEU A 67 6.93 8.01 8.39
N ILE A 68 7.82 8.99 8.23
CA ILE A 68 8.86 9.31 9.20
C ILE A 68 8.33 10.46 10.05
N LEU A 69 8.24 10.25 11.36
CA LEU A 69 7.75 11.26 12.31
C LEU A 69 8.93 11.80 13.12
N ASP A 70 9.15 13.10 13.07
CA ASP A 70 10.00 13.80 14.04
C ASP A 70 9.09 14.39 15.10
N TYR A 71 9.16 13.90 16.34
CA TYR A 71 8.26 14.24 17.44
C TYR A 71 9.05 14.43 18.75
N TYR A 72 8.97 15.60 19.37
CA TYR A 72 9.77 15.98 20.56
C TYR A 72 11.25 15.58 20.47
N SER A 73 11.92 15.94 19.37
CA SER A 73 13.34 15.63 19.08
C SER A 73 13.68 14.15 18.86
N ASN A 74 12.69 13.26 18.88
CA ASN A 74 12.87 11.86 18.51
C ASN A 74 12.43 11.62 17.07
N THR A 75 13.14 10.75 16.37
CA THR A 75 12.73 10.30 15.03
C THR A 75 12.18 8.89 15.11
N PHE A 76 10.90 8.78 14.79
CA PHE A 76 10.19 7.52 14.63
C PHE A 76 10.08 7.19 13.14
N LYS A 77 10.25 5.91 12.81
CA LYS A 77 10.22 5.44 11.42
C LYS A 77 9.70 4.02 11.34
N VAL A 78 9.23 3.67 10.16
CA VAL A 78 8.86 2.30 9.79
C VAL A 78 9.81 1.81 8.69
N ASP A 79 10.00 0.50 8.58
CA ASP A 79 10.75 -0.04 7.44
C ASP A 79 9.94 0.21 6.14
N PRO A 80 10.53 0.85 5.10
CA PRO A 80 9.85 1.08 3.83
C PRO A 80 9.29 -0.20 3.17
N ARG A 81 9.95 -1.35 3.35
CA ARG A 81 9.49 -2.64 2.84
C ARG A 81 8.25 -3.12 3.59
N GLU A 82 8.24 -2.99 4.91
CA GLU A 82 7.07 -3.31 5.73
C GLU A 82 5.91 -2.36 5.42
N LEU A 83 6.16 -1.06 5.27
CA LEU A 83 5.13 -0.09 4.90
C LEU A 83 4.48 -0.42 3.54
N ASN A 84 5.30 -0.73 2.53
CA ASN A 84 4.79 -1.15 1.23
C ASN A 84 4.03 -2.48 1.31
N GLY A 85 4.56 -3.45 2.06
CA GLY A 85 3.92 -4.74 2.32
C GLY A 85 2.57 -4.57 3.01
N PHE A 86 2.51 -3.68 4.00
CA PHE A 86 1.30 -3.33 4.73
C PHE A 86 0.27 -2.71 3.80
N VAL A 87 0.60 -1.61 3.11
CA VAL A 87 -0.31 -0.91 2.18
C VAL A 87 -0.85 -1.85 1.09
N SER A 88 0.00 -2.74 0.57
CA SER A 88 -0.36 -3.71 -0.47
C SER A 88 -1.15 -4.93 -0.01
N GLY A 89 -1.14 -5.23 1.29
CA GLY A 89 -1.73 -6.44 1.84
C GLY A 89 -0.83 -7.68 1.81
N ILE A 90 0.45 -7.55 1.41
CA ILE A 90 1.43 -8.63 1.54
C ILE A 90 1.75 -8.88 3.03
N ALA A 91 1.77 -7.81 3.82
CA ALA A 91 1.90 -7.87 5.27
C ALA A 91 0.64 -7.27 5.91
N ASN A 92 0.28 -7.80 7.08
CA ASN A 92 -0.79 -7.25 7.90
C ASN A 92 -0.27 -6.54 9.14
N SER A 93 1.03 -6.53 9.39
CA SER A 93 1.65 -5.84 10.50
C SER A 93 2.78 -4.94 10.03
N ILE A 94 3.05 -3.89 10.81
CA ILE A 94 4.17 -2.98 10.62
C ILE A 94 4.70 -2.56 11.99
N SER A 95 6.01 -2.55 12.13
CA SER A 95 6.67 -2.13 13.37
C SER A 95 7.16 -0.69 13.27
N VAL A 96 6.98 0.08 14.34
CA VAL A 96 7.49 1.45 14.46
C VAL A 96 8.75 1.42 15.31
N TYR A 97 9.79 2.09 14.84
CA TYR A 97 11.11 2.13 15.47
C TYR A 97 11.50 3.55 15.86
N ASN A 98 12.13 3.69 17.02
CA ASN A 98 12.88 4.87 17.43
C ASN A 98 14.32 4.43 17.74
N ASN A 99 15.31 5.01 17.05
CA ASN A 99 16.74 4.69 17.23
C ASN A 99 17.08 3.18 17.22
N GLY A 100 16.34 2.39 16.43
CA GLY A 100 16.53 0.93 16.29
C GLY A 100 15.75 0.08 17.30
N ILE A 101 15.02 0.69 18.23
CA ILE A 101 14.19 0.00 19.23
C ILE A 101 12.73 0.05 18.78
N THR A 102 12.02 -1.08 18.90
CA THR A 102 10.59 -1.16 18.56
C THR A 102 9.73 -0.46 19.60
N VAL A 103 9.06 0.61 19.17
CA VAL A 103 8.15 1.45 19.98
C VAL A 103 6.75 0.87 20.04
N GLY A 104 6.35 0.13 19.00
CA GLY A 104 5.07 -0.56 18.94
C GLY A 104 4.83 -1.19 17.58
N THR A 105 3.71 -1.91 17.48
CA THR A 105 3.30 -2.63 16.28
C THR A 105 1.88 -2.24 15.91
N ILE A 106 1.62 -2.07 14.62
CA ILE A 106 0.28 -1.83 14.09
C ILE A 106 -0.10 -3.02 13.23
N THR A 107 -1.22 -3.65 13.55
CA THR A 107 -1.73 -4.84 12.88
C THR A 107 -3.11 -4.58 12.30
N ARG A 108 -3.31 -4.91 11.03
CA ARG A 108 -4.61 -4.88 10.36
C ARG A 108 -5.42 -6.13 10.73
N SER A 109 -6.67 -5.95 11.12
CA SER A 109 -7.62 -7.04 11.35
C SER A 109 -9.05 -6.56 11.05
N ASP A 110 -9.77 -7.27 10.19
CA ASP A 110 -11.22 -7.11 9.95
C ASP A 110 -11.72 -5.67 9.76
N GLY A 111 -10.99 -4.89 8.94
CA GLY A 111 -11.34 -3.48 8.66
C GLY A 111 -11.01 -2.51 9.79
N SER A 112 -10.24 -2.95 10.78
CA SER A 112 -9.69 -2.16 11.87
C SER A 112 -8.16 -2.24 11.92
N LEU A 113 -7.55 -1.33 12.67
CA LEU A 113 -6.13 -1.39 13.02
C LEU A 113 -6.01 -1.61 14.52
N ARG A 114 -5.38 -2.71 14.91
CA ARG A 114 -4.90 -2.92 16.27
C ARG A 114 -3.53 -2.27 16.43
N ILE A 115 -3.34 -1.55 17.51
CA ILE A 115 -2.10 -0.85 17.86
C ILE A 115 -1.65 -1.37 19.21
N ASP A 116 -0.51 -2.05 19.23
CA ASP A 116 0.12 -2.50 20.46
C ASP A 116 1.34 -1.60 20.72
N ALA A 117 1.21 -0.71 21.69
CA ALA A 117 2.20 0.32 22.03
C ALA A 117 3.05 -0.10 23.25
N ASN A 118 4.37 -0.02 23.09
CA ASN A 118 5.33 -0.38 24.13
C ASN A 118 5.76 0.83 24.98
N SER A 119 6.01 1.97 24.33
CA SER A 119 6.61 3.13 24.99
C SER A 119 6.00 4.49 24.66
N ASP A 120 5.25 4.65 23.57
CA ASP A 120 4.67 5.95 23.19
C ASP A 120 3.30 5.79 22.53
N ASP A 121 2.24 5.96 23.33
CA ASP A 121 0.86 5.76 22.87
C ASP A 121 0.43 6.82 21.85
N THR A 122 0.79 8.09 22.09
CA THR A 122 0.42 9.21 21.20
C THR A 122 1.04 9.03 19.82
N VAL A 123 2.34 8.74 19.74
CA VAL A 123 3.02 8.51 18.45
C VAL A 123 2.42 7.33 17.71
N MET A 124 2.14 6.23 18.42
CA MET A 124 1.53 5.05 17.80
C MET A 124 0.12 5.32 17.27
N ILE A 125 -0.68 6.13 17.99
CA ILE A 125 -1.99 6.60 17.53
C ILE A 125 -1.86 7.51 16.29
N ILE A 126 -0.86 8.40 16.23
CA ILE A 126 -0.57 9.22 15.04
C ILE A 126 -0.26 8.33 13.83
N TYR A 127 0.59 7.31 13.99
CA TYR A 127 0.84 6.32 12.94
C TYR A 127 -0.45 5.61 12.52
N GLY A 128 -1.28 5.21 13.48
CA GLY A 128 -2.59 4.63 13.25
C GLY A 128 -3.52 5.53 12.43
N ALA A 129 -3.53 6.84 12.71
CA ALA A 129 -4.34 7.83 12.00
C ALA A 129 -3.93 7.97 10.53
N PHE A 130 -2.63 7.98 10.23
CA PHE A 130 -2.14 7.96 8.85
C PHE A 130 -2.46 6.64 8.14
N LEU A 131 -2.37 5.52 8.85
CA LEU A 131 -2.61 4.19 8.29
C LEU A 131 -4.08 3.80 8.21
N GLN A 132 -4.99 4.57 8.81
CA GLN A 132 -6.42 4.28 8.85
C GLN A 132 -7.04 4.09 7.47
N ALA A 133 -6.54 4.80 6.45
CA ALA A 133 -6.98 4.63 5.06
C ALA A 133 -6.67 3.22 4.49
N TYR A 134 -5.76 2.48 5.13
CA TYR A 134 -5.29 1.16 4.75
C TYR A 134 -5.76 0.07 5.71
N THR A 135 -6.88 0.28 6.42
CA THR A 135 -7.58 -0.81 7.15
C THR A 135 -8.00 -1.93 6.21
N ARG A 136 -8.21 -1.61 4.94
CA ARG A 136 -8.29 -2.57 3.83
C ARG A 136 -7.06 -2.36 2.94
N PRO A 137 -6.38 -3.43 2.52
CA PRO A 137 -5.23 -3.29 1.64
C PRO A 137 -5.66 -2.60 0.34
N ILE A 138 -4.86 -1.65 -0.12
CA ILE A 138 -5.03 -1.15 -1.47
C ILE A 138 -4.36 -2.19 -2.34
N PRO A 139 -5.10 -2.87 -3.24
CA PRO A 139 -4.47 -3.82 -4.14
C PRO A 139 -3.41 -3.07 -4.93
N VAL A 140 -2.14 -3.25 -4.52
CA VAL A 140 -1.00 -2.75 -5.27
C VAL A 140 -1.02 -3.61 -6.50
N ALA A 141 -1.61 -3.06 -7.54
CA ALA A 141 -1.93 -3.81 -8.70
C ALA A 141 -0.62 -4.37 -9.26
N ALA A 142 -0.37 -5.65 -9.04
CA ALA A 142 0.38 -6.48 -9.97
C ALA A 142 -0.22 -6.36 -11.38
N GLY A 143 -1.46 -5.84 -11.48
CA GLY A 143 -2.07 -5.24 -12.67
C GLY A 143 -2.09 -3.71 -12.70
N ARG A 144 -1.00 -2.96 -12.40
CA ARG A 144 -0.95 -1.50 -12.69
C ARG A 144 -1.13 -1.17 -14.19
N ARG A 145 -1.17 -2.21 -15.04
CA ARG A 145 -1.58 -2.17 -16.46
C ARG A 145 -3.01 -2.70 -16.72
N GLY A 146 -3.79 -2.97 -15.68
CA GLY A 146 -5.11 -3.56 -15.73
C GLY A 146 -5.12 -5.00 -16.27
N ILE A 147 -4.10 -5.81 -16.00
CA ILE A 147 -3.99 -7.20 -16.50
C ILE A 147 -3.89 -8.15 -15.31
N GLN A 148 -4.73 -9.19 -15.28
CA GLN A 148 -4.65 -10.26 -14.27
C GLN A 148 -3.31 -11.01 -14.36
N GLY A 149 -2.66 -11.28 -13.21
CA GLY A 149 -1.29 -11.81 -13.15
C GLY A 149 -1.04 -13.10 -13.96
N ARG A 150 -2.03 -13.98 -14.07
CA ARG A 150 -1.95 -15.21 -14.88
C ARG A 150 -1.78 -14.92 -16.38
N TYR A 151 -2.45 -13.87 -16.89
CA TYR A 151 -2.35 -13.45 -18.30
C TYR A 151 -1.03 -12.71 -18.57
N LEU A 152 -0.50 -12.01 -17.56
CA LEU A 152 0.81 -11.37 -17.67
C LEU A 152 1.91 -12.43 -17.80
N LEU A 153 1.88 -13.46 -16.94
CA LEU A 153 2.81 -14.60 -17.01
C LEU A 153 2.69 -15.38 -18.33
N ALA A 154 1.47 -15.67 -18.79
CA ALA A 154 1.26 -16.33 -20.08
C ALA A 154 1.81 -15.49 -21.25
N SER A 155 1.58 -14.17 -21.24
CA SER A 155 2.11 -13.27 -22.28
C SER A 155 3.64 -13.21 -22.28
N LEU A 156 4.27 -13.32 -21.11
CA LEU A 156 5.72 -13.31 -20.95
C LEU A 156 6.33 -14.64 -21.41
N ALA A 157 5.71 -15.76 -21.04
CA ALA A 157 6.12 -17.10 -21.48
C ALA A 157 6.08 -17.22 -23.02
N LEU A 158 5.05 -16.67 -23.69
CA LEU A 158 4.99 -16.64 -25.15
C LEU A 158 6.10 -15.80 -25.79
N LEU A 159 6.49 -14.68 -25.19
CA LEU A 159 7.56 -13.84 -25.70
C LEU A 159 8.93 -14.52 -25.55
N ILE A 160 9.20 -15.09 -24.37
CA ILE A 160 10.44 -15.83 -24.10
C ILE A 160 10.52 -17.07 -24.99
N GLY A 161 9.43 -17.84 -25.08
CA GLY A 161 9.35 -19.01 -25.95
C GLY A 161 9.53 -18.66 -27.42
N GLY A 162 8.89 -17.59 -27.89
CA GLY A 162 9.05 -17.13 -29.27
C GLY A 162 10.47 -16.67 -29.60
N LEU A 163 11.11 -15.96 -28.68
CA LEU A 163 12.50 -15.53 -28.85
C LEU A 163 13.45 -16.74 -28.89
N GLY A 164 13.23 -17.73 -28.02
CA GLY A 164 14.01 -18.97 -28.01
C GLY A 164 13.83 -19.81 -29.27
N ILE A 165 12.60 -19.90 -29.81
CA ILE A 165 12.34 -20.60 -31.08
C ILE A 165 13.00 -19.87 -32.25
N PHE A 166 12.91 -18.54 -32.28
CA PHE A 166 13.57 -17.72 -33.29
C PHE A 166 15.09 -17.92 -33.28
N ASP A 167 15.70 -17.82 -32.10
CA ASP A 167 17.14 -17.99 -31.91
C ASP A 167 17.59 -19.39 -32.33
N TYR A 168 16.89 -20.44 -31.85
CA TYR A 168 17.16 -21.83 -32.21
C TYR A 168 17.06 -22.08 -33.72
N MET A 169 16.00 -21.56 -34.37
CA MET A 169 15.84 -21.73 -35.82
C MET A 169 16.84 -20.93 -36.64
N SER A 170 17.30 -19.78 -36.12
CA SER A 170 18.28 -18.92 -36.80
C SER A 170 19.72 -19.44 -36.71
N VAL A 171 20.08 -20.09 -35.59
CA VAL A 171 21.46 -20.54 -35.32
C VAL A 171 21.66 -22.03 -35.64
N TYR A 172 20.68 -22.88 -35.32
CA TYR A 172 20.88 -24.34 -35.29
C TYR A 172 20.11 -25.12 -36.35
N SER A 173 19.19 -24.49 -37.09
CA SER A 173 18.40 -25.19 -38.10
C SER A 173 18.86 -24.87 -39.53
N LYS A 174 18.77 -25.86 -40.43
CA LYS A 174 18.99 -25.67 -41.88
C LYS A 174 17.84 -24.95 -42.58
N TYR A 175 16.76 -24.64 -41.87
CA TYR A 175 15.62 -23.93 -42.43
C TYR A 175 15.96 -22.45 -42.60
N PRO A 176 15.48 -21.81 -43.67
CA PRO A 176 15.74 -20.39 -43.87
C PRO A 176 15.08 -19.56 -42.77
N TYR A 177 15.80 -18.52 -42.34
CA TYR A 177 15.51 -17.68 -41.16
C TYR A 177 14.09 -17.09 -41.13
N TYR A 178 13.46 -16.93 -42.30
CA TYR A 178 12.11 -16.37 -42.41
C TYR A 178 11.05 -17.25 -41.72
N TYR A 179 11.24 -18.57 -41.62
CA TYR A 179 10.31 -19.44 -40.90
C TYR A 179 10.30 -19.15 -39.39
N GLY A 180 11.49 -18.99 -38.78
CA GLY A 180 11.61 -18.60 -37.38
C GLY A 180 11.00 -17.22 -37.13
N LEU A 181 11.20 -16.28 -38.07
CA LEU A 181 10.66 -14.93 -37.99
C LEU A 181 9.11 -14.93 -38.03
N VAL A 182 8.50 -15.73 -38.91
CA VAL A 182 7.05 -15.88 -38.98
C VAL A 182 6.48 -16.45 -37.68
N ILE A 183 7.11 -17.49 -37.12
CA ILE A 183 6.69 -18.09 -35.84
C ILE A 183 6.79 -17.06 -34.70
N PHE A 184 7.89 -16.29 -34.67
CA PHE A 184 8.06 -15.22 -33.69
C PHE A 184 6.96 -14.16 -33.79
N LEU A 185 6.64 -13.68 -34.98
CA LEU A 185 5.57 -12.70 -35.19
C LEU A 185 4.19 -13.22 -34.75
N VAL A 186 3.89 -14.49 -35.03
CA VAL A 186 2.64 -15.13 -34.59
C VAL A 186 2.57 -15.18 -33.06
N LEU A 187 3.68 -15.53 -32.39
CA LEU A 187 3.73 -15.58 -30.92
C LEU A 187 3.67 -14.19 -30.26
N VAL A 188 4.24 -13.16 -30.90
CA VAL A 188 4.09 -11.77 -30.48
C VAL A 188 2.62 -11.34 -30.60
N ALA A 189 1.96 -11.63 -31.73
CA ALA A 189 0.54 -11.32 -31.92
C ALA A 189 -0.34 -12.05 -30.89
N ALA A 190 -0.07 -13.33 -30.62
CA ALA A 190 -0.75 -14.10 -29.58
C ALA A 190 -0.52 -13.50 -28.18
N SER A 191 0.70 -13.06 -27.87
CA SER A 191 1.02 -12.39 -26.60
C SER A 191 0.22 -11.09 -26.42
N VAL A 192 0.10 -10.28 -27.48
CA VAL A 192 -0.76 -9.07 -27.47
C VAL A 192 -2.22 -9.45 -27.24
N TYR A 193 -2.72 -10.48 -27.92
CA TYR A 193 -4.10 -10.95 -27.76
C TYR A 193 -4.40 -11.40 -26.33
N ILE A 194 -3.51 -12.16 -25.70
CA ILE A 194 -3.64 -12.60 -24.30
C ILE A 194 -3.65 -11.39 -23.35
N ARG A 195 -2.86 -10.35 -23.60
CA ARG A 195 -2.89 -9.12 -22.79
C ARG A 195 -4.21 -8.39 -22.92
N VAL A 196 -4.78 -8.31 -24.12
CA VAL A 196 -6.11 -7.70 -24.35
C VAL A 196 -7.21 -8.49 -23.62
N LEU A 197 -7.17 -9.82 -23.68
CA LEU A 197 -8.11 -10.68 -22.93
C LEU A 197 -7.95 -10.49 -21.42
N GLY A 198 -6.72 -10.48 -20.91
CA GLY A 198 -6.43 -10.25 -19.50
C GLY A 198 -6.92 -8.88 -19.01
N ARG A 199 -6.92 -7.87 -19.88
CA ARG A 199 -7.49 -6.54 -19.59
C ARG A 199 -9.01 -6.54 -19.52
N LYS A 200 -9.68 -7.22 -20.45
CA LYS A 200 -11.14 -7.38 -20.41
C LYS A 200 -11.58 -8.19 -19.19
N ALA A 201 -10.86 -9.26 -18.83
CA ALA A 201 -11.14 -10.07 -17.65
C ALA A 201 -10.98 -9.28 -16.34
N TYR A 202 -9.94 -8.45 -16.25
CA TYR A 202 -9.70 -7.57 -15.10
C TYR A 202 -10.84 -6.56 -14.88
N LEU A 203 -11.31 -5.92 -15.96
CA LEU A 203 -12.44 -4.97 -15.90
C LEU A 203 -13.74 -5.66 -15.46
N ARG A 204 -13.98 -6.89 -15.92
CA ARG A 204 -15.17 -7.67 -15.50
C ARG A 204 -15.12 -8.08 -14.04
N SER A 205 -13.94 -8.41 -13.49
CA SER A 205 -13.81 -8.68 -12.06
C SER A 205 -14.07 -7.43 -11.20
N GLN A 206 -13.61 -6.26 -11.64
CA GLN A 206 -13.88 -5.01 -10.92
C GLN A 206 -15.38 -4.66 -10.90
N ASN A 207 -16.08 -4.77 -12.03
CA ASN A 207 -17.50 -4.44 -12.09
C ASN A 207 -18.37 -5.37 -11.23
N ARG A 208 -17.99 -6.66 -11.10
CA ARG A 208 -18.70 -7.61 -10.24
C ARG A 208 -18.49 -7.34 -8.75
N GLU A 209 -17.32 -6.86 -8.36
CA GLU A 209 -17.03 -6.48 -6.97
C GLU A 209 -17.76 -5.19 -6.55
N SER A 210 -18.07 -4.30 -7.50
CA SER A 210 -18.88 -3.10 -7.24
C SER A 210 -20.39 -3.35 -7.19
N GLU A 211 -20.90 -4.44 -7.78
CA GLU A 211 -22.33 -4.80 -7.76
C GLU A 211 -22.73 -5.61 -6.51
N GLN A 212 -21.75 -6.07 -5.72
CA GLN A 212 -21.97 -6.84 -4.48
C GLN A 212 -21.80 -5.99 -3.21
N GLN A 213 -21.66 -4.67 -3.35
CA GLN A 213 -21.66 -3.68 -2.26
C GLN A 213 -22.95 -2.88 -2.28
#